data_AF-A0AA50HUH9-F1
#
_entry.id   AF-A0AA50HUH9-F1
#
_cell.length_a   1.000
_cell.length_b   1.000
_cell.length_c   1.000
_cell.angle_alpha   90.00
_cell.angle_beta   90.00
_cell.angle_gamma   90.00
#
_symmetry.space_group_name_H-M   'P 1'
#
loop_
_entity.id
_entity.type
_entity.pdbx_description
1 polymer ?
#
loop_
_entity_poly.entity_id
_entity_poly.type
_entity_poly.pdbx_seq_one_letter_code
_entity_poly.pdbx_strand_id
1 'polypeptide(L)'
;MEIPVRYQPRLLTPEERAGYLDWSLDFFTDDRLLQIPYIDLTLQLDVTNAYGVYQQQKDSPGSFFAFLLWHWMQCLQNHWEFRLRYYNQQWYVLDDPPAMVSVAIGGKERFSEMLLENVVQLSYKEFSQLYSEKLAQIRAGNYERAEYNTFCLACIFGNLPNLKFTALSVHYRREKSKDNPGFTSVNATGKMANY
;
A
#
# COMPACT_ATOMS: atom_id res chain seq x y z
N MET A 1 -10.77 8.95 -17.58
CA MET A 1 -10.99 8.19 -16.34
C MET A 1 -10.45 9.03 -15.18
N GLU A 2 -11.16 9.13 -14.07
CA GLU A 2 -10.92 10.13 -13.01
C GLU A 2 -10.56 9.46 -11.68
N ILE A 3 -9.80 10.16 -10.83
CA ILE A 3 -9.52 9.73 -9.46
C ILE A 3 -10.85 9.78 -8.68
N PRO A 4 -11.26 8.71 -7.98
CA PRO A 4 -12.49 8.73 -7.19
C PRO A 4 -12.51 9.85 -6.15
N VAL A 5 -13.60 10.63 -6.12
CA VAL A 5 -13.80 11.76 -5.18
C VAL A 5 -13.65 11.33 -3.72
N ARG A 6 -14.03 10.09 -3.39
CA ARG A 6 -13.89 9.52 -2.06
C ARG A 6 -12.44 9.44 -1.56
N TYR A 7 -11.44 9.49 -2.44
CA TYR A 7 -10.02 9.56 -2.05
C TYR A 7 -9.55 10.99 -1.76
N GLN A 8 -10.47 11.95 -1.83
CA GLN A 8 -10.24 13.38 -1.60
C GLN A 8 -9.01 13.89 -2.38
N PRO A 9 -9.01 13.77 -3.72
CA PRO A 9 -7.89 14.25 -4.50
C PRO A 9 -7.87 15.78 -4.52
N ARG A 10 -6.69 16.34 -4.30
CA ARG A 10 -6.40 17.75 -4.57
C ARG A 10 -5.14 17.85 -5.42
N LEU A 11 -5.07 18.89 -6.24
CA LEU A 11 -3.83 19.20 -6.96
C LEU A 11 -2.74 19.57 -5.97
N LEU A 12 -1.52 19.13 -6.28
CA LEU A 12 -0.33 19.60 -5.59
C LEU A 12 -0.18 21.11 -5.81
N THR A 13 -0.07 21.89 -4.74
CA THR A 13 0.05 23.35 -4.84
C THR A 13 1.46 23.76 -5.30
N PRO A 14 1.62 24.94 -5.92
CA PRO A 14 2.94 25.47 -6.26
C PRO A 14 3.87 25.60 -5.05
N GLU A 15 3.32 25.98 -3.89
CA GLU A 15 4.07 26.14 -2.65
C GLU A 15 4.60 24.80 -2.11
N GLU A 16 3.77 23.75 -2.14
CA GLU A 16 4.19 22.39 -1.77
C GLU A 16 5.19 21.81 -2.76
N ARG A 17 5.08 22.17 -4.04
CA ARG A 17 5.98 21.74 -5.10
C ARG A 17 7.35 22.43 -5.07
N ALA A 18 7.48 23.58 -4.41
CA ALA A 18 8.67 24.42 -4.50
C ALA A 18 9.98 23.73 -4.05
N GLY A 19 11.12 24.23 -4.57
CA GLY A 19 12.46 23.80 -4.18
C GLY A 19 12.91 22.53 -4.90
N TYR A 20 13.52 21.60 -4.17
CA TYR A 20 14.03 20.34 -4.74
C TYR A 20 12.93 19.50 -5.40
N LEU A 21 11.71 19.56 -4.83
CA LEU A 21 10.61 18.73 -5.28
C LEU A 21 10.23 19.05 -6.74
N ASP A 22 10.11 20.33 -7.09
CA ASP A 22 9.77 20.81 -8.43
C ASP A 22 10.60 20.16 -9.54
N TRP A 23 11.93 20.25 -9.42
CA TRP A 23 12.87 19.62 -10.35
C TRP A 23 12.77 18.10 -10.32
N SER A 24 12.72 17.50 -9.12
CA SER A 24 12.76 16.04 -8.97
C SER A 24 11.52 15.36 -9.57
N LEU A 25 10.34 15.94 -9.40
CA LEU A 25 9.10 15.38 -9.91
C LEU A 25 9.12 15.32 -11.45
N ASP A 26 9.56 16.40 -12.11
CA ASP A 26 9.68 16.42 -13.56
C ASP A 26 10.77 15.45 -14.06
N PHE A 27 11.92 15.41 -13.37
CA PHE A 27 13.03 14.55 -13.75
C PHE A 27 12.68 13.05 -13.67
N PHE A 28 12.02 12.62 -12.59
CA PHE A 28 11.68 11.20 -12.36
C PHE A 28 10.41 10.74 -13.08
N THR A 29 9.63 11.66 -13.68
CA THR A 29 8.44 11.33 -14.49
C THR A 29 8.65 11.44 -15.99
N ASP A 30 9.82 11.91 -16.45
CA ASP A 30 10.14 11.98 -17.88
C ASP A 30 10.29 10.57 -18.48
N ASP A 31 9.29 10.17 -19.27
CA ASP A 31 9.21 8.86 -19.91
C ASP A 31 10.27 8.63 -20.99
N ARG A 32 10.92 9.70 -21.47
CA ARG A 32 12.05 9.64 -22.41
C ARG A 32 13.32 9.17 -21.71
N LEU A 33 13.41 9.33 -20.39
CA LEU A 33 14.55 8.91 -19.62
C LEU A 33 14.35 7.45 -19.16
N LEU A 34 15.32 6.58 -19.46
CA LEU A 34 15.29 5.20 -18.98
C LEU A 34 15.68 5.15 -17.49
N GLN A 35 14.70 5.39 -16.61
CA GLN A 35 14.92 5.41 -15.15
C GLN A 35 14.13 4.30 -14.43
N ILE A 36 14.63 3.90 -13.26
CA ILE A 36 13.90 3.11 -12.25
C ILE A 36 13.78 4.02 -11.02
N PRO A 37 12.71 4.83 -10.91
CA PRO A 37 12.59 5.86 -9.87
C PRO A 37 12.10 5.28 -8.54
N TYR A 38 12.63 4.13 -8.13
CA TYR A 38 12.25 3.44 -6.90
C TYR A 38 13.45 3.27 -5.98
N ILE A 39 13.22 3.51 -4.69
CA ILE A 39 14.19 3.25 -3.63
C ILE A 39 13.51 2.29 -2.64
N ASP A 40 14.16 1.16 -2.40
CA ASP A 40 13.72 0.21 -1.38
C ASP A 40 14.48 0.48 -0.06
N LEU A 41 13.72 0.65 1.02
CA LEU A 41 14.25 0.84 2.36
C LEU A 41 13.68 -0.24 3.28
N THR A 42 14.55 -0.91 4.04
CA THR A 42 14.13 -1.85 5.09
C THR A 42 14.53 -1.31 6.45
N LEU A 43 13.55 -1.18 7.35
CA LEU A 43 13.74 -0.69 8.71
C LEU A 43 13.29 -1.76 9.71
N GLN A 44 14.05 -1.94 10.78
CA GLN A 44 13.63 -2.74 11.93
C GLN A 44 13.08 -1.80 13.00
N LEU A 45 11.80 -1.96 13.33
CA LEU A 45 11.12 -1.15 14.33
C LEU A 45 10.95 -1.96 15.61
N ASP A 46 11.28 -1.36 16.76
CA ASP A 46 10.87 -1.90 18.06
C ASP A 46 9.37 -1.64 18.26
N VAL A 47 8.59 -2.72 18.25
CA VAL A 47 7.14 -2.69 18.38
C VAL A 47 6.64 -3.15 19.74
N THR A 48 7.54 -3.28 20.73
CA THR A 48 7.22 -3.84 22.06
C THR A 48 6.09 -3.07 22.76
N ASN A 49 6.21 -1.74 22.81
CA ASN A 49 5.18 -0.90 23.44
C ASN A 49 3.86 -0.91 22.65
N ALA A 50 3.95 -0.80 21.32
CA ALA A 50 2.78 -0.87 20.44
C ALA A 50 2.01 -2.19 20.62
N TYR A 51 2.73 -3.30 20.77
CA TYR A 51 2.13 -4.60 21.06
C TYR A 51 1.47 -4.64 22.43
N GLY A 52 2.09 -4.06 23.46
CA GLY A 52 1.48 -3.91 24.78
C GLY A 52 0.15 -3.14 24.76
N VAL A 53 0.09 -2.04 24.01
CA VAL A 53 -1.15 -1.27 23.81
C VAL A 53 -2.20 -2.08 23.08
N TYR A 54 -1.82 -2.78 22.00
CA TYR A 54 -2.72 -3.66 21.26
C TYR A 54 -3.35 -4.74 22.13
N GLN A 55 -2.58 -5.38 23.03
CA GLN A 55 -3.07 -6.41 23.95
C GLN A 55 -4.15 -5.90 24.92
N GLN A 56 -4.24 -4.59 25.14
CA GLN A 56 -5.27 -3.98 25.98
C GLN A 56 -6.59 -3.74 25.23
N GLN A 57 -6.61 -3.82 23.90
CA GLN A 57 -7.78 -3.57 23.04
C GLN A 57 -8.70 -4.79 22.94
N LYS A 58 -9.18 -5.32 24.07
CA LYS A 58 -9.90 -6.61 24.16
C LYS A 58 -11.19 -6.67 23.34
N ASP A 59 -11.83 -5.54 23.09
CA ASP A 59 -13.13 -5.46 22.40
C ASP A 59 -13.02 -5.12 20.90
N SER A 60 -11.80 -4.97 20.37
CA SER A 60 -11.57 -4.63 18.97
C SER A 60 -11.15 -5.87 18.19
N PRO A 61 -11.96 -6.37 17.24
CA PRO A 61 -11.56 -7.51 16.44
C PRO A 61 -10.50 -7.05 15.44
N GLY A 62 -9.34 -7.70 15.42
CA GLY A 62 -8.28 -7.33 14.49
C GLY A 62 -6.94 -7.92 14.90
N SER A 63 -6.09 -8.18 13.91
CA SER A 63 -4.73 -8.65 14.17
C SER A 63 -3.81 -7.49 14.58
N PHE A 64 -2.65 -7.80 15.16
CA PHE A 64 -1.62 -6.78 15.41
C PHE A 64 -1.17 -6.09 14.12
N PHE A 65 -1.18 -6.78 12.98
CA PHE A 65 -0.93 -6.15 11.69
C PHE A 65 -2.00 -5.10 11.33
N ALA A 66 -3.27 -5.37 11.61
CA ALA A 66 -4.34 -4.40 11.42
C ALA A 66 -4.15 -3.17 12.33
N PHE A 67 -3.74 -3.40 13.58
CA PHE A 67 -3.36 -2.33 14.51
C PHE A 67 -2.26 -1.43 13.96
N LEU A 68 -1.18 -2.01 13.44
CA LEU A 68 -0.08 -1.26 12.83
C LEU A 68 -0.51 -0.53 11.57
N LEU A 69 -1.30 -1.17 10.70
CA LEU A 69 -1.79 -0.58 9.45
C LEU A 69 -2.63 0.67 9.73
N TRP A 70 -3.57 0.60 10.68
CA TRP A 70 -4.37 1.76 11.05
C TRP A 70 -3.50 2.92 11.53
N HIS A 71 -2.59 2.67 12.48
CA HIS A 71 -1.67 3.72 12.97
C HIS A 71 -0.77 4.27 11.87
N TRP A 72 -0.34 3.43 10.94
CA TRP A 72 0.43 3.87 9.77
C TRP A 72 -0.39 4.85 8.93
N MET A 73 -1.63 4.49 8.58
CA MET A 73 -2.52 5.35 7.79
C MET A 73 -2.83 6.67 8.50
N GLN A 74 -3.02 6.64 9.82
CA GLN A 74 -3.16 7.85 10.65
C GLN A 74 -1.89 8.72 10.59
N CYS A 75 -0.71 8.10 10.65
CA CYS A 75 0.56 8.83 10.54
C CYS A 75 0.73 9.50 9.17
N LEU A 76 0.36 8.81 8.08
CA LEU A 76 0.46 9.34 6.71
C LEU A 76 -0.32 10.65 6.51
N GLN A 77 -1.36 10.92 7.29
CA GLN A 77 -2.10 12.19 7.22
C GLN A 77 -1.19 13.40 7.42
N ASN A 78 -0.17 13.29 8.28
CA ASN A 78 0.77 14.37 8.55
C ASN A 78 1.94 14.46 7.54
N HIS A 79 1.99 13.53 6.57
CA HIS A 79 3.07 13.44 5.59
C HIS A 79 2.48 13.27 4.18
N TRP A 80 2.12 14.39 3.56
CA TRP A 80 1.47 14.42 2.25
C TRP A 80 2.35 13.85 1.13
N GLU A 81 3.67 13.83 1.31
CA GLU A 81 4.66 13.33 0.35
C GLU A 81 4.46 11.84 0.03
N PHE A 82 4.02 11.04 1.02
CA PHE A 82 3.69 9.63 0.82
C PHE A 82 2.32 9.42 0.16
N ARG A 83 1.51 10.49 0.07
CA ARG A 83 0.17 10.50 -0.50
C ARG A 83 0.13 11.13 -1.89
N LEU A 84 1.29 11.45 -2.45
CA LEU A 84 1.45 11.94 -3.82
C LEU A 84 1.15 10.84 -4.85
N ARG A 85 0.40 11.18 -5.89
CA ARG A 85 0.11 10.33 -7.03
C ARG A 85 0.24 11.12 -8.33
N TYR A 86 1.02 10.59 -9.27
CA TYR A 86 1.08 11.12 -10.63
C TYR A 86 0.00 10.42 -11.47
N TYR A 87 -0.96 11.19 -11.96
CA TYR A 87 -2.11 10.68 -12.70
C TYR A 87 -2.56 11.68 -13.75
N ASN A 88 -2.85 11.22 -14.98
CA ASN A 88 -3.20 12.08 -16.12
C ASN A 88 -2.26 13.30 -16.29
N GLN A 89 -0.94 13.06 -16.21
CA GLN A 89 0.10 14.09 -16.34
C GLN A 89 0.08 15.20 -15.28
N GLN A 90 -0.57 14.95 -14.15
CA GLN A 90 -0.67 15.89 -13.04
C GLN A 90 -0.35 15.20 -11.72
N TRP A 91 0.19 15.99 -10.79
CA TRP A 91 0.47 15.54 -9.43
C TRP A 91 -0.70 15.88 -8.51
N TYR A 92 -1.21 14.84 -7.85
CA TYR A 92 -2.28 14.93 -6.87
C TYR A 92 -1.76 14.52 -5.50
N VAL A 93 -2.28 15.14 -4.46
CA VAL A 93 -2.26 14.61 -3.09
C VAL A 93 -3.61 13.95 -2.84
N LEU A 94 -3.61 12.72 -2.37
CA LEU A 94 -4.82 12.05 -1.89
C LEU A 94 -4.95 12.29 -0.39
N ASP A 95 -5.99 13.01 0.04
CA ASP A 95 -6.20 13.27 1.46
C ASP A 95 -6.79 12.07 2.21
N ASP A 96 -7.41 11.12 1.49
CA ASP A 96 -7.86 9.85 2.04
C ASP A 96 -7.48 8.68 1.11
N PRO A 97 -6.18 8.35 0.99
CA PRO A 97 -5.75 7.30 0.10
C PRO A 97 -6.27 5.95 0.61
N PRO A 98 -6.75 5.06 -0.28
CA PRO A 98 -7.17 3.74 0.16
C PRO A 98 -5.95 2.93 0.59
N ALA A 99 -6.12 2.07 1.59
CA ALA A 99 -5.13 1.05 1.95
C ALA A 99 -5.49 -0.26 1.26
N MET A 100 -4.52 -0.90 0.62
CA MET A 100 -4.70 -2.19 -0.02
C MET A 100 -3.77 -3.22 0.60
N VAL A 101 -4.32 -4.33 1.07
CA VAL A 101 -3.56 -5.40 1.69
C VAL A 101 -3.54 -6.62 0.79
N SER A 102 -2.35 -7.16 0.50
CA SER A 102 -2.24 -8.47 -0.14
C SER A 102 -2.56 -9.59 0.85
N VAL A 103 -3.60 -10.36 0.57
CA VAL A 103 -4.05 -11.49 1.39
C VAL A 103 -3.71 -12.80 0.71
N ALA A 104 -2.92 -13.65 1.36
CA ALA A 104 -2.67 -15.00 0.86
C ALA A 104 -3.93 -15.87 0.99
N ILE A 105 -4.45 -16.35 -0.14
CA ILE A 105 -5.65 -17.21 -0.22
C ILE A 105 -5.35 -18.64 -0.67
N GLY A 106 -4.17 -18.88 -1.26
CA GLY A 106 -3.77 -20.20 -1.76
C GLY A 106 -4.61 -20.69 -2.95
N GLY A 107 -4.24 -21.84 -3.51
CA GLY A 107 -4.86 -22.36 -4.73
C GLY A 107 -4.21 -21.81 -6.01
N LYS A 108 -5.00 -21.70 -7.10
CA LYS A 108 -4.54 -21.19 -8.41
C LYS A 108 -4.16 -19.71 -8.31
N GLU A 109 -5.04 -18.92 -7.70
CA GLU A 109 -4.74 -17.55 -7.31
C GLU A 109 -4.00 -17.57 -5.97
N ARG A 110 -2.75 -17.13 -5.93
CA ARG A 110 -1.95 -17.20 -4.69
C ARG A 110 -2.35 -16.12 -3.69
N PHE A 111 -2.85 -14.98 -4.19
CA PHE A 111 -3.17 -13.79 -3.42
C PHE A 111 -4.47 -13.14 -3.91
N SER A 112 -5.10 -12.38 -3.02
CA SER A 112 -6.21 -11.48 -3.29
C SER A 112 -5.94 -10.11 -2.65
N GLU A 113 -6.67 -9.08 -3.06
CA GLU A 113 -6.53 -7.73 -2.56
C GLU A 113 -7.68 -7.37 -1.62
N MET A 114 -7.34 -6.97 -0.39
CA MET A 114 -8.28 -6.35 0.51
C MET A 114 -8.17 -4.84 0.39
N LEU A 115 -9.15 -4.22 -0.27
CA LEU A 115 -9.26 -2.77 -0.35
C LEU A 115 -9.99 -2.23 0.89
N LEU A 116 -9.35 -1.30 1.60
CA LEU A 116 -9.83 -0.60 2.77
C LEU A 116 -9.88 0.90 2.43
N GLU A 117 -11.10 1.45 2.38
CA GLU A 117 -11.33 2.85 2.03
C GLU A 117 -11.71 3.64 3.29
N ASN A 118 -11.53 4.96 3.26
CA ASN A 118 -11.82 5.90 4.34
C ASN A 118 -11.09 5.62 5.66
N VAL A 119 -9.95 4.92 5.60
CA VAL A 119 -9.23 4.42 6.79
C VAL A 119 -8.87 5.55 7.75
N VAL A 120 -8.52 6.72 7.22
CA VAL A 120 -8.04 7.85 8.02
C VAL A 120 -9.15 8.50 8.83
N GLN A 121 -10.41 8.31 8.41
CA GLN A 121 -11.60 8.84 9.08
C GLN A 121 -12.18 7.87 10.12
N LEU A 122 -11.78 6.60 10.11
CA LEU A 122 -12.31 5.59 11.03
C LEU A 122 -11.59 5.63 12.37
N SER A 123 -12.34 5.48 13.45
CA SER A 123 -11.76 5.09 14.73
C SER A 123 -11.11 3.71 14.63
N TYR A 124 -10.16 3.40 15.52
CA TYR A 124 -9.50 2.09 15.50
C TYR A 124 -10.51 0.94 15.59
N LYS A 125 -11.56 1.06 16.41
CA LYS A 125 -12.59 0.03 16.57
C LYS A 125 -13.38 -0.20 15.28
N GLU A 126 -13.80 0.86 14.60
CA GLU A 126 -14.53 0.75 13.33
C GLU A 126 -13.64 0.16 12.24
N PHE A 127 -12.39 0.62 12.17
CA PHE A 127 -11.40 0.07 11.25
C PHE A 127 -11.15 -1.42 11.48
N SER A 128 -10.98 -1.82 12.74
CA SER A 128 -10.61 -3.20 13.07
C SER A 128 -11.77 -4.17 12.74
N GLN A 129 -13.01 -3.73 12.97
CA GLN A 129 -14.23 -4.42 12.52
C GLN A 129 -14.24 -4.58 11.00
N LEU A 130 -14.12 -3.48 10.25
CA LEU A 130 -14.09 -3.48 8.78
C LEU A 130 -13.00 -4.43 8.23
N TYR A 131 -11.80 -4.34 8.79
CA TYR A 131 -10.67 -5.20 8.42
C TYR A 131 -11.01 -6.68 8.63
N SER A 132 -11.58 -7.02 9.79
CA SER A 132 -11.88 -8.40 10.16
C SER A 132 -12.99 -8.99 9.29
N GLU A 133 -14.02 -8.21 8.99
CA GLU A 133 -15.11 -8.59 8.10
C GLU A 133 -14.62 -8.84 6.67
N LYS A 134 -13.86 -7.90 6.10
CA LYS A 134 -13.28 -8.07 4.75
C LYS A 134 -12.35 -9.26 4.67
N LEU A 135 -11.51 -9.46 5.69
CA LEU A 135 -10.62 -10.62 5.72
C LEU A 135 -11.41 -11.94 5.79
N ALA A 136 -12.50 -11.99 6.56
CA ALA A 136 -13.37 -13.17 6.64
C ALA A 136 -14.05 -13.45 5.29
N GLN A 137 -14.55 -12.40 4.61
CA GLN A 137 -15.14 -12.53 3.26
C GLN A 137 -14.13 -13.08 2.26
N ILE A 138 -12.92 -12.52 2.21
CA ILE A 138 -11.86 -12.97 1.29
C ILE A 138 -11.50 -14.44 1.56
N ARG A 139 -11.37 -14.84 2.83
CA ARG A 139 -11.08 -16.23 3.22
C ARG A 139 -12.21 -17.20 2.91
N ALA A 140 -13.45 -16.71 2.87
CA ALA A 140 -14.61 -17.48 2.43
C ALA A 140 -14.70 -17.60 0.89
N GLY A 141 -13.77 -17.01 0.14
CA GLY A 141 -13.77 -17.00 -1.33
C GLY A 141 -14.56 -15.86 -1.95
N ASN A 142 -15.09 -14.94 -1.13
CA ASN A 142 -15.82 -13.76 -1.59
C ASN A 142 -14.85 -12.59 -1.75
N TYR A 143 -14.13 -12.57 -2.86
CA TYR A 143 -13.19 -11.50 -3.19
C TYR A 143 -13.29 -11.09 -4.65
N GLU A 144 -12.97 -9.82 -4.89
CA GLU A 144 -12.83 -9.24 -6.22
C GLU A 144 -11.38 -8.81 -6.40
N ARG A 145 -10.90 -8.85 -7.65
CA ARG A 145 -9.58 -8.34 -7.98
C ARG A 145 -9.65 -6.82 -7.98
N ALA A 146 -8.68 -6.16 -7.37
CA ALA A 146 -8.60 -4.71 -7.46
C ALA A 146 -8.36 -4.29 -8.92
N GLU A 147 -9.04 -3.24 -9.36
CA GLU A 147 -8.77 -2.64 -10.67
C GLU A 147 -7.37 -2.03 -10.71
N TYR A 148 -6.77 -1.97 -11.91
CA TYR A 148 -5.43 -1.42 -12.11
C TYR A 148 -5.24 -0.03 -11.48
N ASN A 149 -6.21 0.87 -11.64
CA ASN A 149 -6.09 2.22 -11.07
C ASN A 149 -6.11 2.25 -9.55
N THR A 150 -6.77 1.27 -8.92
CA THR A 150 -6.72 1.13 -7.47
C THR A 150 -5.29 0.81 -7.01
N PHE A 151 -4.55 -0.02 -7.75
CA PHE A 151 -3.12 -0.25 -7.46
C PHE A 151 -2.31 1.04 -7.57
N CYS A 152 -2.55 1.85 -8.59
CA CYS A 152 -1.85 3.13 -8.77
C CYS A 152 -2.16 4.14 -7.67
N LEU A 153 -3.37 4.11 -7.09
CA LEU A 153 -3.82 5.13 -6.13
C LEU A 153 -3.65 4.70 -4.67
N ALA A 154 -3.64 3.40 -4.37
CA ALA A 154 -3.60 2.90 -2.98
C ALA A 154 -2.22 3.00 -2.32
N CYS A 155 -2.23 2.97 -0.98
CA CYS A 155 -1.06 2.59 -0.18
C CYS A 155 -1.08 1.07 0.00
N ILE A 156 -0.04 0.38 -0.45
CA ILE A 156 -0.01 -1.08 -0.53
C ILE A 156 0.75 -1.66 0.66
N PHE A 157 0.12 -2.62 1.33
CA PHE A 157 0.66 -3.29 2.51
C PHE A 157 0.72 -4.80 2.29
N GLY A 158 1.87 -5.38 2.64
CA GLY A 158 2.07 -6.82 2.69
C GLY A 158 2.43 -7.25 4.10
N ASN A 159 1.99 -8.45 4.49
CA ASN A 159 2.39 -9.05 5.76
C ASN A 159 3.04 -10.42 5.51
N LEU A 160 4.30 -10.57 5.94
CA LEU A 160 5.08 -11.80 5.83
C LEU A 160 5.46 -12.31 7.24
N PRO A 161 4.49 -12.72 8.07
CA PRO A 161 4.71 -12.93 9.51
C PRO A 161 5.67 -14.09 9.83
N ASN A 162 5.84 -15.02 8.90
CA ASN A 162 6.71 -16.19 9.07
C ASN A 162 8.08 -16.03 8.39
N LEU A 163 8.35 -14.87 7.78
CA LEU A 163 9.61 -14.60 7.10
C LEU A 163 10.42 -13.60 7.93
N LYS A 164 11.61 -14.01 8.35
CA LYS A 164 12.60 -13.11 8.96
C LYS A 164 13.53 -12.61 7.87
N PHE A 165 13.69 -11.29 7.77
CA PHE A 165 14.58 -10.67 6.80
C PHE A 165 15.20 -9.39 7.39
N THR A 166 16.41 -9.07 6.94
CA THR A 166 17.10 -7.82 7.26
C THR A 166 17.06 -6.83 6.09
N ALA A 167 16.74 -7.31 4.89
CA ALA A 167 16.50 -6.53 3.69
C ALA A 167 15.45 -7.22 2.82
N LEU A 168 14.58 -6.43 2.20
CA LEU A 168 13.64 -6.85 1.17
C LEU A 168 13.63 -5.78 0.08
N SER A 169 13.71 -6.22 -1.17
CA SER A 169 13.63 -5.35 -2.36
C SER A 169 12.61 -5.90 -3.33
N VAL A 170 11.90 -5.01 -4.02
CA VAL A 170 10.91 -5.36 -5.04
C VAL A 170 11.54 -5.18 -6.41
N HIS A 171 11.61 -6.26 -7.19
CA HIS A 171 12.12 -6.19 -8.55
C HIS A 171 11.00 -5.76 -9.49
N TYR A 172 11.10 -4.52 -9.98
CA TYR A 172 10.19 -3.99 -10.98
C TYR A 172 10.59 -4.48 -12.37
N ARG A 173 9.71 -5.25 -13.02
CA ARG A 173 9.87 -5.62 -14.43
C ARG A 173 9.21 -4.55 -15.30
N ARG A 174 10.00 -3.88 -16.15
CA ARG A 174 9.49 -2.97 -17.16
C ARG A 174 8.89 -3.79 -18.30
N GLU A 175 7.65 -4.25 -18.16
CA GLU A 175 6.97 -4.90 -19.28
C GLU A 175 6.63 -3.85 -20.34
N LYS A 176 7.13 -4.04 -21.57
CA LYS A 176 6.52 -3.48 -22.78
C LYS A 176 5.28 -4.31 -23.10
N SER A 177 4.21 -4.20 -22.32
CA SER A 177 2.89 -4.66 -22.72
C SER A 177 2.02 -3.42 -22.84
N LYS A 178 1.31 -3.28 -23.96
CA LYS A 178 0.51 -2.08 -24.26
C LYS A 178 -0.67 -1.88 -23.29
N ASP A 179 -0.89 -2.80 -22.35
CA ASP A 179 -2.09 -2.82 -21.51
C ASP A 179 -1.86 -3.11 -20.02
N ASN A 180 -0.62 -3.20 -19.49
CA ASN A 180 -0.46 -3.37 -18.03
C ASN A 180 0.95 -3.08 -17.46
N PRO A 181 1.16 -1.93 -16.79
CA PRO A 181 2.36 -1.70 -15.99
C PRO A 181 2.28 -2.35 -14.59
N GLY A 182 2.96 -3.49 -14.39
CA GLY A 182 3.80 -3.67 -13.21
C GLY A 182 3.14 -3.84 -11.82
N PHE A 183 2.28 -4.85 -11.65
CA PHE A 183 2.31 -5.68 -10.42
C PHE A 183 2.37 -7.14 -10.85
N THR A 184 3.57 -7.63 -11.16
CA THR A 184 3.80 -9.07 -11.23
C THR A 184 3.99 -9.55 -9.80
N SER A 185 3.21 -10.56 -9.43
CA SER A 185 3.28 -11.24 -8.15
C SER A 185 4.73 -11.53 -7.75
N VAL A 186 5.04 -11.35 -6.46
CA VAL A 186 6.24 -11.91 -5.86
C VAL A 186 6.11 -13.43 -5.95
N ASN A 187 6.68 -14.02 -7.01
CA ASN A 187 6.97 -15.44 -7.05
C ASN A 187 8.12 -15.67 -6.06
N ALA A 188 7.78 -15.97 -4.82
CA ALA A 188 8.70 -16.62 -3.89
C ALA A 188 8.91 -18.07 -4.34
N THR A 189 9.51 -18.28 -5.51
CA THR A 189 10.21 -19.52 -5.83
C THR A 189 11.61 -19.41 -5.25
N GLY A 190 11.68 -19.45 -3.92
CA GLY A 190 12.90 -19.90 -3.26
C GLY A 190 13.14 -21.34 -3.70
N LYS A 191 14.02 -21.54 -4.69
CA LYS A 191 14.67 -22.83 -4.87
C LYS A 191 15.36 -23.15 -3.55
N MET A 192 14.84 -24.11 -2.81
CA MET A 192 15.64 -24.82 -1.82
C MET A 192 16.79 -25.44 -2.60
N ALA A 193 17.98 -24.85 -2.45
CA ALA A 193 19.21 -25.55 -2.76
C ALA A 193 19.31 -26.68 -1.73
N ASN A 194 19.20 -27.91 -2.21
CA ASN A 194 19.58 -29.08 -1.44
C ASN A 194 21.08 -28.98 -1.14
N TYR A 195 21.40 -28.82 0.14
CA TYR A 195 22.60 -29.37 0.76
C TYR A 195 22.16 -30.07 2.05
#